data_AF-A0A7Y3FC84-F1
#
_entry.id   AF-A0A7Y3FC84-F1
#
_cell.length_a   1.000
_cell.length_b   1.000
_cell.length_c   1.000
_cell.angle_alpha   90.00
_cell.angle_beta   90.00
_cell.angle_gamma   90.00
#
_symmetry.space_group_name_H-M   'P 1'
#
loop_
_entity.id
_entity.type
_entity.pdbx_description
1 polymer ?
#
loop_
_entity_poly.entity_id
_entity_poly.type
_entity_poly.pdbx_seq_one_letter_code
_entity_poly.pdbx_strand_id
1 'polypeptide(L)'
;MLRIFFLFCALLAAPLSAQTYGPLQAELQADPDLVERASRRTVGDILSRLADTGSPNLQNFLEAWSDRRVVMREADGAFFIAEQEGDDYLLTDIDTGATSRFAQDAAKELRPNAGVRRLIGTALIEFQLSDPRRDARIDALTALERAGSAEMLELLRASMADEPDTDVAAMKAALERRLTARFDPDPAARISAIEALSDSIAIEDRAALSRILSADTVVVAGVPADGDNV
;
A
#
# COMPACT_ATOMS: atom_id res chain seq x y z
N MET A 1 -77.55 -11.90 14.75
CA MET A 1 -76.37 -12.63 14.26
C MET A 1 -75.81 -11.89 13.05
N LEU A 2 -74.67 -11.20 13.17
CA LEU A 2 -73.60 -11.22 12.16
C LEU A 2 -72.36 -10.56 12.76
N ARG A 3 -71.26 -11.30 12.79
CA ARG A 3 -70.04 -10.99 13.52
C ARG A 3 -69.17 -10.01 12.72
N ILE A 4 -68.60 -9.07 13.46
CA ILE A 4 -67.56 -8.11 13.09
C ILE A 4 -66.32 -8.86 12.58
N PHE A 5 -65.75 -8.45 11.45
CA PHE A 5 -64.40 -8.84 11.05
C PHE A 5 -63.60 -7.57 10.71
N PHE A 6 -62.97 -7.00 11.73
CA PHE A 6 -61.92 -5.99 11.57
C PHE A 6 -60.66 -6.73 11.11
N LEU A 7 -60.28 -6.52 9.85
CA LEU A 7 -59.03 -7.05 9.29
C LEU A 7 -57.87 -6.22 9.86
N PHE A 8 -57.15 -6.79 10.82
CA PHE A 8 -55.97 -6.18 11.44
C PHE A 8 -54.78 -6.38 10.49
N CYS A 9 -54.40 -5.33 9.74
CA CYS A 9 -53.13 -5.26 9.02
C CYS A 9 -51.99 -5.19 10.04
N ALA A 10 -51.45 -6.34 10.44
CA ALA A 10 -50.17 -6.42 11.12
C ALA A 10 -49.06 -6.24 10.08
N LEU A 11 -48.60 -4.99 9.92
CA LEU A 11 -47.30 -4.70 9.31
C LEU A 11 -46.24 -5.40 10.18
N LEU A 12 -45.66 -6.50 9.68
CA LEU A 12 -44.38 -7.00 10.18
C LEU A 12 -43.31 -5.99 9.74
N ALA A 13 -43.03 -5.00 10.59
CA ALA A 13 -41.76 -4.29 10.55
C ALA A 13 -40.70 -5.27 11.09
N ALA A 14 -40.16 -6.12 10.22
CA ALA A 14 -38.91 -6.80 10.54
C ALA A 14 -37.85 -5.69 10.75
N PRO A 15 -37.09 -5.70 11.86
CA PRO A 15 -35.96 -4.79 11.98
C PRO A 15 -35.04 -5.11 10.80
N LEU A 16 -34.76 -4.12 9.95
CA LEU A 16 -33.60 -4.18 9.08
C LEU A 16 -32.41 -4.36 10.02
N SER A 17 -31.86 -5.57 10.09
CA SER A 17 -30.60 -5.80 10.78
C SER A 17 -29.59 -4.90 10.10
N ALA A 18 -29.18 -3.82 10.77
CA ALA A 18 -28.02 -3.06 10.34
C ALA A 18 -26.84 -4.05 10.32
N GLN A 19 -26.30 -4.32 9.13
CA GLN A 19 -25.07 -5.10 9.05
C GLN A 19 -24.02 -4.36 9.86
N THR A 20 -23.53 -5.01 10.92
CA THR A 20 -22.45 -4.44 11.73
C THR A 20 -21.16 -4.74 10.99
N TYR A 21 -20.72 -3.76 10.21
CA TYR A 21 -19.45 -3.78 9.51
C TYR A 21 -18.28 -3.71 10.51
N GLY A 22 -17.17 -4.34 10.14
CA GLY A 22 -15.91 -4.11 10.85
C GLY A 22 -15.32 -2.73 10.49
N PRO A 23 -14.16 -2.39 11.05
CA PRO A 23 -13.58 -1.05 10.95
C PRO A 23 -13.28 -0.60 9.52
N LEU A 24 -12.78 -1.48 8.64
CA LEU A 24 -12.49 -1.10 7.25
C LEU A 24 -13.77 -0.95 6.45
N GLN A 25 -14.70 -1.90 6.55
CA GLN A 25 -15.98 -1.76 5.86
C GLN A 25 -16.72 -0.52 6.34
N ALA A 26 -16.74 -0.23 7.65
CA ALA A 26 -17.44 0.95 8.17
C ALA A 26 -16.89 2.25 7.56
N GLU A 27 -15.57 2.40 7.45
CA GLU A 27 -14.94 3.56 6.83
C GLU A 27 -15.24 3.63 5.32
N LEU A 28 -15.17 2.50 4.61
CA LEU A 28 -15.44 2.42 3.18
C LEU A 28 -16.92 2.59 2.83
N GLN A 29 -17.84 2.18 3.71
CA GLN A 29 -19.28 2.41 3.55
C GLN A 29 -19.66 3.87 3.83
N ALA A 30 -18.94 4.54 4.73
CA ALA A 30 -19.15 5.97 4.98
C ALA A 30 -18.77 6.84 3.77
N ASP A 31 -17.79 6.41 2.98
CA ASP A 31 -17.32 7.11 1.79
C ASP A 31 -16.79 6.13 0.71
N PRO A 32 -17.68 5.52 -0.10
CA PRO A 32 -17.29 4.53 -1.12
C PRO A 32 -16.38 5.09 -2.22
N ASP A 33 -16.44 6.41 -2.44
CA ASP A 33 -15.62 7.11 -3.43
C ASP A 33 -14.12 7.08 -3.06
N LEU A 34 -13.77 6.80 -1.80
CA LEU A 34 -12.39 6.61 -1.36
C LEU A 34 -11.64 5.58 -2.21
N VAL A 35 -12.29 4.48 -2.57
CA VAL A 35 -11.63 3.40 -3.32
C VAL A 35 -12.07 3.44 -4.78
N GLU A 36 -13.35 3.70 -5.04
CA GLU A 36 -13.89 3.72 -6.41
C GLU A 36 -13.27 4.82 -7.28
N ARG A 37 -13.09 6.01 -6.71
CA ARG A 37 -12.63 7.20 -7.45
C ARG A 37 -11.23 7.63 -7.04
N ALA A 38 -10.47 6.74 -6.40
CA ALA A 38 -9.12 7.00 -5.93
C ALA A 38 -8.23 7.56 -7.03
N SER A 39 -7.57 8.67 -6.73
CA SER A 39 -6.62 9.33 -7.62
C SER A 39 -5.29 9.50 -6.92
N ARG A 40 -4.23 9.78 -7.69
CA ARG A 40 -2.91 10.10 -7.11
C ARG A 40 -2.98 11.26 -6.12
N ARG A 41 -3.92 12.20 -6.30
CA ARG A 41 -4.08 13.37 -5.43
C ARG A 41 -4.79 13.05 -4.12
N THR A 42 -5.70 12.09 -4.13
CA THR A 42 -6.58 11.79 -2.99
C THR A 42 -6.12 10.59 -2.18
N VAL A 43 -5.29 9.70 -2.75
CA VAL A 43 -4.89 8.45 -2.10
C VAL A 43 -4.14 8.66 -0.78
N GLY A 44 -3.37 9.74 -0.62
CA GLY A 44 -2.70 10.03 0.66
C GLY A 44 -3.70 10.21 1.81
N ASP A 45 -4.77 10.97 1.58
CA ASP A 45 -5.84 11.18 2.56
C ASP A 45 -6.62 9.89 2.80
N ILE A 46 -6.88 9.10 1.75
CA ILE A 46 -7.52 7.78 1.85
C ILE A 46 -6.69 6.85 2.75
N LEU A 47 -5.37 6.77 2.52
CA LEU A 47 -4.47 5.92 3.30
C LEU A 47 -4.45 6.33 4.77
N SER A 48 -4.46 7.63 5.05
CA SER A 48 -4.50 8.16 6.42
C SER A 48 -5.81 7.78 7.13
N ARG A 49 -6.96 7.99 6.47
CA ARG A 49 -8.27 7.59 7.01
C ARG A 49 -8.36 6.09 7.27
N LEU A 50 -7.86 5.27 6.34
CA LEU A 50 -7.86 3.81 6.51
C LEU A 50 -6.90 3.38 7.65
N ALA A 51 -5.77 4.06 7.83
CA ALA A 51 -4.86 3.82 8.95
C ALA A 51 -5.50 4.15 10.31
N ASP A 52 -6.26 5.25 10.39
CA ASP A 52 -6.95 5.68 11.61
C ASP A 52 -8.00 4.67 12.11
N THR A 53 -8.45 3.74 11.25
CA THR A 53 -9.34 2.65 11.65
C THR A 53 -8.67 1.64 12.59
N GLY A 54 -7.33 1.59 12.62
CA GLY A 54 -6.56 0.64 13.42
C GLY A 54 -6.79 -0.82 13.04
N SER A 55 -7.32 -1.09 11.83
CA SER A 55 -7.66 -2.45 11.42
C SER A 55 -6.41 -3.33 11.27
N PRO A 56 -6.39 -4.54 11.88
CA PRO A 56 -5.28 -5.48 11.69
C PRO A 56 -5.20 -6.01 10.24
N ASN A 57 -6.27 -5.87 9.46
CA ASN A 57 -6.36 -6.34 8.08
C ASN A 57 -6.03 -5.26 7.05
N LEU A 58 -5.70 -4.03 7.48
CA LEU A 58 -5.42 -2.91 6.59
C LEU A 58 -4.32 -3.25 5.57
N GLN A 59 -3.23 -3.85 6.02
CA GLN A 59 -2.12 -4.22 5.14
C GLN A 59 -2.57 -5.17 4.03
N ASN A 60 -3.26 -6.25 4.40
CA ASN A 60 -3.78 -7.23 3.42
C ASN A 60 -4.76 -6.57 2.44
N PHE A 61 -5.62 -5.67 2.92
CA PHE A 61 -6.51 -4.89 2.06
C PHE A 61 -5.74 -4.01 1.07
N LEU A 62 -4.73 -3.26 1.52
CA LEU A 62 -3.93 -2.38 0.67
C LEU A 62 -3.10 -3.16 -0.36
N GLU A 63 -2.54 -4.32 0.03
CA GLU A 63 -1.86 -5.24 -0.88
C GLU A 63 -2.81 -5.75 -1.97
N ALA A 64 -3.98 -6.27 -1.56
CA ALA A 64 -5.02 -6.71 -2.49
C ALA A 64 -5.51 -5.59 -3.40
N TRP A 65 -5.66 -4.38 -2.88
CA TRP A 65 -6.10 -3.24 -3.66
C TRP A 65 -5.06 -2.87 -4.72
N SER A 66 -3.78 -2.78 -4.31
CA SER A 66 -2.66 -2.55 -5.23
C SER A 66 -2.56 -3.61 -6.33
N ASP A 67 -2.91 -4.86 -6.00
CA ASP A 67 -2.93 -6.00 -6.93
C ASP A 67 -4.19 -6.10 -7.79
N ARG A 68 -5.15 -5.19 -7.63
CA ARG A 68 -6.46 -5.20 -8.33
C ARG A 68 -7.32 -6.41 -7.99
N ARG A 69 -7.16 -6.91 -6.76
CA ARG A 69 -7.96 -8.01 -6.21
C ARG A 69 -9.12 -7.53 -5.35
N VAL A 70 -9.33 -6.22 -5.19
CA VAL A 70 -10.49 -5.70 -4.44
C VAL A 70 -11.68 -5.54 -5.38
N VAL A 71 -12.83 -6.03 -4.93
CA VAL A 71 -14.13 -5.90 -5.59
C VAL A 71 -15.16 -5.32 -4.64
N MET A 72 -16.19 -4.69 -5.19
CA MET A 72 -17.37 -4.22 -4.47
C MET A 72 -18.58 -5.03 -4.93
N ARG A 73 -19.29 -5.64 -3.99
CA ARG A 73 -20.54 -6.37 -4.29
C ARG A 73 -21.63 -5.37 -4.65
N GLU A 74 -22.30 -5.58 -5.78
CA GLU A 74 -23.30 -4.62 -6.28
C GLU A 74 -24.57 -4.55 -5.41
N ALA A 75 -24.92 -5.65 -4.74
CA ALA A 75 -26.15 -5.75 -3.96
C ALA A 75 -26.18 -4.82 -2.73
N ASP A 76 -25.04 -4.61 -2.07
CA ASP A 76 -24.95 -3.88 -0.81
C ASP A 76 -23.72 -2.97 -0.70
N GLY A 77 -22.91 -2.85 -1.75
CA GLY A 77 -21.72 -1.99 -1.77
C GLY A 77 -20.57 -2.48 -0.90
N ALA A 78 -20.65 -3.69 -0.32
CA ALA A 78 -19.61 -4.22 0.56
C ALA A 78 -18.34 -4.59 -0.24
N PHE A 79 -17.18 -4.30 0.33
CA PHE A 79 -15.88 -4.52 -0.30
C PHE A 79 -15.29 -5.89 0.09
N PHE A 80 -14.68 -6.58 -0.85
CA PHE A 80 -14.10 -7.92 -0.65
C PHE A 80 -12.75 -8.02 -1.37
N ILE A 81 -11.89 -8.91 -0.88
CA ILE A 81 -10.75 -9.41 -1.67
C ILE A 81 -11.26 -10.60 -2.48
N ALA A 82 -11.12 -10.55 -3.79
CA ALA A 82 -11.54 -11.59 -4.71
C ALA A 82 -10.34 -12.38 -5.23
N GLU A 83 -10.50 -13.70 -5.23
CA GLU A 83 -9.66 -14.63 -5.96
C GLU A 83 -10.51 -15.38 -6.98
N GLN A 84 -10.01 -15.53 -8.21
CA GLN A 84 -10.73 -16.21 -9.26
C GLN A 84 -10.72 -17.73 -9.04
N GLU A 85 -11.90 -18.35 -8.98
CA GLU A 85 -12.10 -19.79 -8.80
C GLU A 85 -12.99 -20.32 -9.95
N GLY A 86 -12.38 -20.61 -11.09
CA GLY A 86 -13.12 -20.98 -12.30
C GLY A 86 -13.89 -19.80 -12.88
N ASP A 87 -15.21 -19.94 -12.99
CA ASP A 87 -16.13 -18.89 -13.48
C ASP A 87 -16.65 -17.97 -12.36
N ASP A 88 -16.36 -18.28 -11.09
CA ASP A 88 -16.81 -17.53 -9.92
C ASP A 88 -15.62 -16.87 -9.18
N TYR A 89 -15.94 -16.01 -8.21
CA TYR A 89 -14.98 -15.52 -7.22
C TYR A 89 -15.12 -16.26 -5.89
N LEU A 90 -13.98 -16.54 -5.27
CA LEU A 90 -13.87 -16.70 -3.83
C LEU A 90 -13.65 -15.32 -3.22
N LEU A 91 -14.68 -14.79 -2.56
CA LEU A 91 -14.62 -13.52 -1.86
C LEU A 91 -14.19 -13.72 -0.42
N THR A 92 -13.21 -12.94 0.02
CA THR A 92 -12.75 -12.83 1.40
C THR A 92 -13.20 -11.48 1.95
N ASP A 93 -13.93 -11.48 3.05
CA ASP A 93 -14.35 -10.27 3.75
C ASP A 93 -13.13 -9.53 4.34
N ILE A 94 -13.07 -8.21 4.10
CA ILE A 94 -11.88 -7.39 4.42
C ILE A 94 -11.66 -7.19 5.92
N ASP A 95 -12.69 -7.37 6.75
CA ASP A 95 -12.61 -7.18 8.20
C ASP A 95 -12.47 -8.51 8.95
N THR A 96 -13.13 -9.57 8.49
CA THR A 96 -13.22 -10.84 9.19
C THR A 96 -12.36 -11.95 8.58
N GLY A 97 -11.98 -11.82 7.31
CA GLY A 97 -11.32 -12.88 6.56
C GLY A 97 -12.24 -14.05 6.19
N ALA A 98 -13.55 -13.96 6.46
CA ALA A 98 -14.50 -15.00 6.11
C ALA A 98 -14.63 -15.14 4.59
N THR A 99 -14.63 -16.37 4.09
CA THR A 99 -14.70 -16.65 2.66
C THR A 99 -16.11 -17.07 2.22
N SER A 100 -16.49 -16.67 1.01
CA SER A 100 -17.76 -17.06 0.37
C SER A 100 -17.62 -17.11 -1.15
N ARG A 101 -18.35 -18.02 -1.79
CA ARG A 101 -18.41 -18.04 -3.26
C ARG A 101 -19.42 -17.04 -3.77
N PHE A 102 -19.08 -16.37 -4.85
CA PHE A 102 -19.88 -15.31 -5.40
C PHE A 102 -19.71 -15.23 -6.92
N ALA A 103 -20.82 -15.00 -7.62
CA ALA A 103 -20.80 -14.86 -9.08
C ALA A 103 -20.03 -13.58 -9.47
N GLN A 104 -19.13 -13.70 -10.46
CA GLN A 104 -18.27 -12.60 -10.89
C GLN A 104 -19.06 -11.40 -11.44
N ASP A 105 -20.20 -11.66 -12.08
CA ASP A 105 -21.05 -10.64 -12.71
C ASP A 105 -21.80 -9.73 -11.71
N ALA A 106 -21.91 -10.15 -10.45
CA ALA A 106 -22.54 -9.38 -9.39
C ALA A 106 -21.55 -8.52 -8.58
N ALA A 107 -20.30 -8.42 -9.04
CA ALA A 107 -19.23 -7.68 -8.37
C ALA A 107 -18.54 -6.69 -9.32
N LYS A 108 -18.32 -5.47 -8.84
CA LYS A 108 -17.58 -4.42 -9.53
C LYS A 108 -16.13 -4.42 -9.08
N GLU A 109 -15.20 -4.64 -9.99
CA GLU A 109 -13.77 -4.58 -9.67
C GLU A 109 -13.27 -3.15 -9.45
N LEU A 110 -12.42 -2.97 -8.43
CA LEU A 110 -11.83 -1.69 -8.10
C LEU A 110 -10.36 -1.69 -8.51
N ARG A 111 -10.10 -1.05 -9.65
CA ARG A 111 -8.79 -1.06 -10.31
C ARG A 111 -8.05 0.26 -10.08
N PRO A 112 -7.15 0.36 -9.08
CA PRO A 112 -6.38 1.58 -8.90
C PRO A 112 -5.47 1.83 -10.11
N ASN A 113 -5.36 3.10 -10.49
CA ASN A 113 -4.44 3.52 -11.53
C ASN A 113 -2.97 3.37 -11.06
N ALA A 114 -2.02 3.39 -12.00
CA ALA A 114 -0.60 3.19 -11.69
C ALA A 114 -0.03 4.22 -10.69
N GLY A 115 -0.57 5.44 -10.65
CA GLY A 115 -0.16 6.46 -9.69
C GLY A 115 -0.61 6.14 -8.26
N VAL A 116 -1.86 5.69 -8.11
CA VAL A 116 -2.42 5.23 -6.83
C VAL A 116 -1.65 4.02 -6.32
N ARG A 117 -1.39 3.01 -7.18
CA ARG A 117 -0.63 1.80 -6.82
C ARG A 117 0.77 2.12 -6.28
N ARG A 118 1.47 3.10 -6.89
CA ARG A 118 2.79 3.52 -6.40
C ARG A 118 2.71 4.10 -4.99
N LEU A 119 1.72 4.95 -4.72
CA LEU A 119 1.55 5.58 -3.41
C LEU A 119 1.11 4.56 -2.35
N ILE A 120 0.23 3.60 -2.70
CA ILE A 120 -0.08 2.47 -1.84
C ILE A 120 1.19 1.66 -1.54
N GLY A 121 2.02 1.40 -2.54
CA GLY A 121 3.31 0.71 -2.35
C GLY A 121 4.25 1.45 -1.39
N THR A 122 4.36 2.77 -1.51
CA THR A 122 5.15 3.58 -0.56
C THR A 122 4.61 3.48 0.87
N ALA A 123 3.29 3.57 1.05
CA ALA A 123 2.69 3.44 2.38
C ALA A 123 2.83 2.02 2.96
N LEU A 124 2.71 0.99 2.12
CA LEU A 124 2.93 -0.40 2.52
C LEU A 124 4.37 -0.63 3.01
N ILE A 125 5.36 0.01 2.39
CA ILE A 125 6.75 -0.08 2.82
C ILE A 125 6.93 0.39 4.27
N GLU A 126 6.29 1.50 4.66
CA GLU A 126 6.37 2.01 6.03
C GLU A 126 5.87 0.98 7.06
N PHE A 127 4.70 0.38 6.79
CA PHE A 127 4.16 -0.69 7.64
C PHE A 127 5.07 -1.91 7.67
N GLN A 128 5.53 -2.35 6.49
CA GLN A 128 6.35 -3.56 6.36
C GLN A 128 7.73 -3.41 7.01
N LEU A 129 8.32 -2.21 7.03
CA LEU A 129 9.63 -1.97 7.65
C LEU A 129 9.64 -2.21 9.17
N SER A 130 8.47 -2.18 9.82
CA SER A 130 8.29 -2.40 11.26
C SER A 130 7.38 -3.60 11.57
N ASP A 131 7.03 -4.41 10.57
CA ASP A 131 6.16 -5.59 10.74
C ASP A 131 6.82 -6.59 11.71
N PRO A 132 6.08 -7.17 12.67
CA PRO A 132 6.61 -8.18 13.58
C PRO A 132 7.20 -9.40 12.85
N ARG A 133 6.69 -9.73 11.65
CA ARG A 133 7.18 -10.83 10.82
C ARG A 133 8.46 -10.43 10.09
N ARG A 134 9.49 -11.26 10.22
CA ARG A 134 10.84 -11.02 9.65
C ARG A 134 10.83 -10.95 8.12
N ASP A 135 10.06 -11.82 7.48
CA ASP A 135 9.93 -11.90 6.02
C ASP A 135 9.34 -10.63 5.43
N ALA A 136 8.28 -10.07 6.03
CA ALA A 136 7.69 -8.79 5.61
C ALA A 136 8.71 -7.64 5.65
N ARG A 137 9.55 -7.58 6.70
CA ARG A 137 10.63 -6.58 6.78
C ARG A 137 11.65 -6.77 5.66
N ILE A 138 12.04 -8.00 5.36
CA ILE A 138 12.99 -8.31 4.26
C ILE A 138 12.41 -7.94 2.89
N ASP A 139 11.13 -8.21 2.67
CA ASP A 139 10.43 -7.85 1.43
C ASP A 139 10.39 -6.33 1.24
N ALA A 140 10.17 -5.56 2.31
CA ALA A 140 10.27 -4.11 2.27
C ALA A 140 11.66 -3.66 1.83
N LEU A 141 12.73 -4.15 2.48
CA LEU A 141 14.11 -3.79 2.10
C LEU A 141 14.42 -4.13 0.64
N THR A 142 13.91 -5.25 0.15
CA THR A 142 14.05 -5.66 -1.25
C THR A 142 13.31 -4.70 -2.20
N ALA A 143 12.14 -4.20 -1.80
CA ALA A 143 11.40 -3.19 -2.57
C ALA A 143 12.14 -1.85 -2.60
N LEU A 144 12.65 -1.37 -1.46
CA LEU A 144 13.46 -0.14 -1.39
C LEU A 144 14.73 -0.23 -2.24
N GLU A 145 15.42 -1.38 -2.27
CA GLU A 145 16.64 -1.53 -3.08
C GLU A 145 16.38 -1.32 -4.58
N ARG A 146 15.18 -1.68 -5.05
CA ARG A 146 14.75 -1.53 -6.45
C ARG A 146 14.26 -0.12 -6.77
N ALA A 147 13.52 0.49 -5.84
CA ALA A 147 12.74 1.70 -6.10
C ALA A 147 13.03 2.86 -5.14
N GLY A 148 14.22 2.86 -4.51
CA GLY A 148 14.60 3.86 -3.51
C GLY A 148 14.48 5.30 -3.97
N SER A 149 14.10 6.17 -3.04
CA SER A 149 13.99 7.62 -3.18
C SER A 149 14.45 8.31 -1.88
N ALA A 150 14.54 9.65 -1.90
CA ALA A 150 14.81 10.43 -0.68
C ALA A 150 13.74 10.21 0.40
N GLU A 151 12.47 10.10 0.01
CA GLU A 151 11.37 9.81 0.94
C GLU A 151 11.53 8.43 1.58
N MET A 152 11.93 7.42 0.80
CA MET A 152 12.16 6.06 1.30
C MET A 152 13.40 5.96 2.20
N LEU A 153 14.42 6.79 2.00
CA LEU A 153 15.58 6.87 2.88
C LEU A 153 15.15 7.30 4.30
N GLU A 154 14.29 8.30 4.41
CA GLU A 154 13.79 8.77 5.70
C GLU A 154 12.91 7.71 6.39
N LEU A 155 12.03 7.04 5.64
CA LEU A 155 11.24 5.90 6.17
C LEU A 155 12.14 4.76 6.68
N LEU A 156 13.19 4.43 5.92
CA LEU A 156 14.15 3.41 6.33
C LEU A 156 14.85 3.82 7.64
N ARG A 157 15.36 5.05 7.72
CA ARG A 157 16.03 5.58 8.92
C ARG A 157 15.13 5.54 10.15
N ALA A 158 13.86 5.93 10.01
CA ALA A 158 12.88 5.86 11.09
C ALA A 158 12.69 4.43 11.61
N SER A 159 12.74 3.42 10.74
CA SER A 159 12.56 2.01 11.11
C SER A 159 13.79 1.31 11.71
N MET A 160 14.95 1.97 11.75
CA MET A 160 16.22 1.30 12.11
C MET A 160 16.42 1.13 13.62
N ALA A 161 15.93 2.07 14.43
CA ALA A 161 16.21 2.10 15.86
C ALA A 161 15.61 0.90 16.62
N ASP A 162 14.43 0.43 16.17
CA ASP A 162 13.65 -0.59 16.84
C ASP A 162 13.77 -1.98 16.21
N GLU A 163 14.78 -2.22 15.36
CA GLU A 163 14.96 -3.51 14.68
C GLU A 163 15.50 -4.60 15.65
N PRO A 164 14.72 -5.64 16.00
CA PRO A 164 15.17 -6.66 16.95
C PRO A 164 16.07 -7.73 16.33
N ASP A 165 16.03 -7.92 15.00
CA ASP A 165 16.79 -8.96 14.30
C ASP A 165 18.11 -8.37 13.79
N THR A 166 19.24 -8.94 14.26
CA THR A 166 20.58 -8.43 13.94
C THR A 166 20.93 -8.53 12.46
N ASP A 167 20.41 -9.53 11.76
CA ASP A 167 20.66 -9.68 10.32
C ASP A 167 19.87 -8.62 9.55
N VAL A 168 18.60 -8.41 9.92
CA VAL A 168 17.75 -7.38 9.31
C VAL A 168 18.31 -5.99 9.61
N ALA A 169 18.84 -5.75 10.81
CA ALA A 169 19.50 -4.49 11.16
C ALA A 169 20.73 -4.23 10.27
N ALA A 170 21.55 -5.25 10.01
CA ALA A 170 22.68 -5.15 9.09
C ALA A 170 22.22 -4.87 7.65
N MET A 171 21.14 -5.51 7.19
CA MET A 171 20.53 -5.25 5.88
C MET A 171 20.01 -3.80 5.76
N LYS A 172 19.29 -3.31 6.79
CA LYS A 172 18.82 -1.93 6.87
C LYS A 172 19.98 -0.94 6.79
N ALA A 173 21.04 -1.15 7.57
CA ALA A 173 22.21 -0.27 7.57
C ALA A 173 22.97 -0.28 6.23
N ALA A 174 23.08 -1.42 5.56
CA ALA A 174 23.70 -1.50 4.24
C ALA A 174 22.86 -0.76 3.18
N LEU A 175 21.55 -0.95 3.18
CA LEU A 175 20.63 -0.26 2.29
C LEU A 175 20.60 1.25 2.57
N GLU A 176 20.56 1.67 3.84
CA GLU A 176 20.61 3.08 4.25
C GLU A 176 21.84 3.75 3.66
N ARG A 177 23.02 3.14 3.78
CA ARG A 177 24.25 3.69 3.18
C ARG A 177 24.16 3.85 1.67
N ARG A 178 23.62 2.85 0.96
CA ARG A 178 23.43 2.92 -0.50
C ARG A 178 22.45 4.04 -0.90
N LEU A 179 21.37 4.20 -0.16
CA LEU A 179 20.39 5.25 -0.40
C LEU A 179 20.95 6.64 -0.04
N THR A 180 21.70 6.75 1.06
CA THR A 180 22.40 7.97 1.48
C THR A 180 23.34 8.48 0.41
N ALA A 181 24.18 7.61 -0.15
CA ALA A 181 25.10 7.98 -1.25
C ALA A 181 24.38 8.65 -2.44
N ARG A 182 23.13 8.27 -2.69
CA ARG A 182 22.34 8.74 -3.84
C ARG A 182 21.42 9.92 -3.52
N PHE A 183 20.78 9.92 -2.35
CA PHE A 183 19.61 10.76 -2.07
C PHE A 183 19.74 11.70 -0.88
N ASP A 184 20.80 11.57 -0.06
CA ASP A 184 20.93 12.43 1.11
C ASP A 184 21.07 13.91 0.69
N PRO A 185 20.36 14.85 1.33
CA PRO A 185 20.46 16.27 0.99
C PRO A 185 21.82 16.89 1.33
N ASP A 186 22.59 16.31 2.26
CA ASP A 186 23.93 16.77 2.62
C ASP A 186 25.00 16.14 1.70
N PRO A 187 25.72 16.94 0.88
CA PRO A 187 26.81 16.44 0.06
C PRO A 187 27.91 15.74 0.87
N ALA A 188 28.18 16.16 2.11
CA ALA A 188 29.21 15.53 2.93
C ALA A 188 28.81 14.10 3.34
N ALA A 189 27.55 13.91 3.76
CA ALA A 189 26.98 12.59 4.04
C ALA A 189 27.03 11.68 2.81
N ARG A 190 26.70 12.22 1.62
CA ARG A 190 26.80 11.48 0.35
C ARG A 190 28.22 11.02 0.06
N ILE A 191 29.21 11.91 0.18
CA ILE A 191 30.63 11.59 -0.06
C ILE A 191 31.10 10.51 0.90
N SER A 192 30.80 10.66 2.20
CA SER A 192 31.18 9.67 3.21
C SER A 192 30.56 8.29 2.93
N ALA A 193 29.29 8.24 2.50
CA ALA A 193 28.64 7.00 2.10
C ALA A 193 29.30 6.37 0.85
N ILE A 194 29.68 7.17 -0.16
CA ILE A 194 30.38 6.70 -1.36
C ILE A 194 31.74 6.11 -1.00
N GLU A 195 32.52 6.80 -0.16
CA GLU A 195 33.82 6.30 0.31
C GLU A 195 33.65 4.96 1.03
N ALA A 196 32.70 4.86 1.96
CA ALA A 196 32.41 3.62 2.68
C ALA A 196 31.96 2.47 1.76
N LEU A 197 31.28 2.76 0.64
CA LEU A 197 30.88 1.75 -0.36
C LEU A 197 32.05 1.31 -1.25
N SER A 198 33.06 2.16 -1.46
CA SER A 198 34.18 1.89 -2.36
C SER A 198 35.08 0.74 -1.92
N ASP A 199 35.14 0.47 -0.61
CA ASP A 199 35.89 -0.65 -0.03
C ASP A 199 35.10 -1.98 -0.02
N SER A 200 33.83 -1.96 -0.45
CA SER A 200 32.95 -3.13 -0.42
C SER A 200 33.13 -4.05 -1.62
N ILE A 201 33.10 -5.36 -1.35
CA ILE A 201 33.08 -6.41 -2.40
C ILE A 201 31.65 -6.82 -2.80
N ALA A 202 30.63 -6.32 -2.12
CA ALA A 202 29.24 -6.65 -2.39
C ALA A 202 28.83 -6.24 -3.82
N ILE A 203 27.94 -7.01 -4.44
CA ILE A 203 27.47 -6.74 -5.81
C ILE A 203 26.54 -5.52 -5.79
N GLU A 204 25.74 -5.41 -4.74
CA GLU A 204 24.73 -4.38 -4.50
C GLU A 204 25.39 -3.00 -4.33
N ASP A 205 26.52 -2.94 -3.62
CA ASP A 205 27.26 -1.71 -3.40
C ASP A 205 27.93 -1.22 -4.69
N ARG A 206 28.51 -2.13 -5.47
CA ARG A 206 29.02 -1.81 -6.82
C ARG A 206 27.91 -1.35 -7.76
N ALA A 207 26.73 -1.97 -7.68
CA ALA A 207 25.57 -1.55 -8.45
C ALA A 207 25.08 -0.15 -8.01
N ALA A 208 25.11 0.17 -6.71
CA ALA A 208 24.79 1.52 -6.22
C ALA A 208 25.77 2.57 -6.74
N LEU A 209 27.09 2.30 -6.67
CA LEU A 209 28.11 3.19 -7.22
C LEU A 209 27.93 3.38 -8.74
N SER A 210 27.68 2.31 -9.49
CA SER A 210 27.41 2.40 -10.92
C SER A 210 26.17 3.24 -11.25
N ARG A 211 25.11 3.16 -10.42
CA ARG A 211 23.90 3.99 -10.58
C ARG A 211 24.19 5.47 -10.35
N ILE A 212 25.09 5.82 -9.42
CA ILE A 212 25.48 7.22 -9.16
C ILE A 212 26.26 7.81 -10.34
N LEU A 213 27.09 7.00 -11.01
CA LEU A 213 27.88 7.42 -12.18
C LEU A 213 27.09 7.40 -13.49
N SER A 214 25.86 6.89 -13.48
CA SER A 214 25.01 6.83 -14.68
C SER A 214 24.48 8.23 -15.00
N ALA A 215 24.61 8.64 -16.27
CA ALA A 215 24.05 9.88 -16.78
C ALA A 215 22.75 9.60 -17.54
N ASP A 216 21.74 10.44 -17.34
CA ASP A 216 20.49 10.40 -18.09
C ASP A 216 20.55 11.43 -19.23
N THR A 217 20.20 11.03 -20.45
CA THR A 217 20.02 11.99 -21.55
C THR A 217 18.75 12.80 -21.31
N VAL A 218 18.90 14.12 -21.15
CA VAL A 218 17.78 15.04 -21.03
C VAL A 218 17.66 15.93 -22.27
N VAL A 219 16.43 16.17 -22.71
CA VAL A 219 16.13 17.10 -23.81
C VAL A 219 15.61 18.39 -23.20
N VAL A 220 16.39 19.46 -23.30
CA VAL A 220 16.02 20.81 -22.85
C VAL A 220 15.66 21.69 -24.05
N ALA A 221 14.67 22.56 -23.87
CA ALA A 221 14.33 23.57 -24.87
C ALA A 221 15.31 24.74 -24.76
N GLY A 222 16.22 24.87 -25.73
CA GLY A 222 17.22 25.94 -25.77
C GLY A 222 18.64 25.45 -25.44
N VAL A 223 19.52 26.37 -25.06
CA VAL A 223 20.90 26.06 -24.63
C VAL A 223 20.89 25.84 -23.12
N PRO A 224 21.48 24.74 -22.61
CA PRO A 224 21.72 24.56 -21.17
C PRO A 224 22.41 25.78 -20.54
N ALA A 225 22.12 26.04 -19.26
CA ALA A 225 22.85 27.07 -18.54
C ALA A 225 24.30 26.62 -18.28
N ASP A 226 25.23 27.58 -18.18
CA ASP A 226 26.61 27.28 -17.79
C ASP A 226 26.62 26.65 -16.39
N GLY A 227 27.13 25.42 -16.30
CA GLY A 227 27.18 24.64 -15.06
C GLY A 227 26.08 23.57 -14.94
N ASP A 228 25.15 23.47 -15.88
CA ASP A 228 24.23 22.35 -15.93
C ASP A 228 24.99 21.06 -16.26
N ASN A 229 24.80 20.01 -15.46
CA ASN A 229 25.32 18.67 -15.74
C ASN A 229 24.32 17.92 -16.63
N VAL A 230 24.12 18.42 -17.86
CA VAL A 230 23.19 17.91 -18.88
C VAL A 230 23.88 17.54 -20.18
#